data_AF-A0A9E7G4X1-F1
#
_entry.id   AF-A0A9E7G4X1-F1
#
_cell.length_a   1.000
_cell.length_b   1.000
_cell.length_c   1.000
_cell.angle_alpha   90.00
_cell.angle_beta   90.00
_cell.angle_gamma   90.00
#
_symmetry.space_group_name_H-M   'P 1'
#
loop_
_entity.id
_entity.type
_entity.pdbx_description
1 polymer ?
#
loop_
_entity_poly.entity_id
_entity_poly.type
_entity_poly.pdbx_seq_one_letter_code
_entity_poly.pdbx_strand_id
1 'polypeptide(L)'
;FTLGRTRAADCIPFRILTPGSGQVFPPSHGGGDFLGLEMVSVLGCLAGAEKPIPKLIHHPPLNLSSSPSPAVQERGRVQRILQLENRFECHSGRTMDGTDDSYTKDGTTDIHGKPAVRKDTGNWRACPYILVNECCERLAYYGMSTNLVNYMKDRLHQGNTTASNNVTNWSGTCYIMTLLGAFVADSYLGRYWTIASFMTVYIIGLTLLTMTASVKGLEPTCHDGVCDPTKAQTAVVFVALYLVALGTGGIKPCVSSFGADQFDESDESEKKRKSSFFNWFYFSINIGALVASSVLVWIQTNVGWGWGFGIPAVMMAIAVVTFLLGTALYRHQKPGGSPITRVAQVIIASLRKAGAKVPDDESLLYEVAEKGSAIHGSRKLEHTAELKFLDKAAVVTQEDKNSVNSWRLCTVTQVEELKSIVRLLPILASGVLFATTYSQMGTMFVLQGNTLDPRMGPHFEIPAASLSIFDTISVIVWVPIYDRMIVPVARRFTGRERGFTQLTRMGIGLGISILAMLSAGIMEVVRLHVVASHNLYDSEDYVPISIFWQILSTSLVGAAEIFTFIDNWSSSTTRHRMP
;
A
#
# COMPACT_ATOMS: atom_id res chain seq x y z
N PHE A 1 -2.57 -12.23 -59.61
CA PHE A 1 -1.15 -12.38 -59.97
C PHE A 1 -0.86 -11.46 -61.13
N THR A 2 -0.22 -10.32 -60.86
CA THR A 2 0.12 -9.31 -61.87
C THR A 2 1.34 -8.55 -61.35
N LEU A 3 2.43 -8.50 -62.14
CA LEU A 3 3.72 -7.96 -61.72
C LEU A 3 3.88 -6.46 -62.04
N GLY A 4 4.48 -5.73 -61.11
CA GLY A 4 5.71 -4.96 -61.39
C GLY A 4 5.63 -3.56 -62.01
N ARG A 5 5.58 -2.53 -61.15
CA ARG A 5 6.15 -1.15 -61.22
C ARG A 5 5.60 -0.38 -59.98
N THR A 6 6.25 0.58 -59.31
CA THR A 6 7.44 1.41 -59.61
C THR A 6 8.14 1.91 -58.31
N ARG A 7 9.24 2.65 -58.49
CA ARG A 7 10.24 3.25 -57.56
C ARG A 7 9.75 3.99 -56.29
N ALA A 8 10.74 4.27 -55.43
CA ALA A 8 10.67 4.95 -54.12
C ALA A 8 10.57 6.50 -54.15
N ALA A 9 10.13 7.04 -53.01
CA ALA A 9 10.33 8.40 -52.46
C ALA A 9 10.01 8.29 -50.95
N ASP A 10 10.95 8.47 -50.02
CA ASP A 10 11.47 9.73 -49.44
C ASP A 10 10.76 10.16 -48.15
N CYS A 11 11.56 10.54 -47.14
CA CYS A 11 11.10 10.91 -45.81
C CYS A 11 10.74 12.41 -45.73
N ILE A 12 9.70 12.76 -44.97
CA ILE A 12 9.40 14.14 -44.57
C ILE A 12 9.12 14.17 -43.05
N PRO A 13 9.84 14.99 -42.25
CA PRO A 13 9.66 15.06 -40.80
C PRO A 13 8.57 16.06 -40.38
N PHE A 14 7.89 15.79 -39.26
CA PHE A 14 6.97 16.73 -38.63
C PHE A 14 7.73 17.73 -37.74
N ARG A 15 7.32 19.01 -37.80
CA ARG A 15 8.06 20.15 -37.25
C ARG A 15 7.39 20.67 -35.97
N ILE A 16 8.12 20.73 -34.86
CA ILE A 16 7.66 21.34 -33.61
C ILE A 16 7.83 22.86 -33.70
N LEU A 17 6.79 23.61 -33.32
CA LEU A 17 6.80 25.07 -33.25
C LEU A 17 7.10 25.54 -31.82
N THR A 18 8.05 26.46 -31.68
CA THR A 18 8.32 27.24 -30.47
C THR A 18 7.90 28.70 -30.70
N PRO A 19 7.23 29.38 -29.75
CA PRO A 19 7.08 30.83 -29.76
C PRO A 19 8.33 31.52 -29.18
N GLY A 20 8.68 32.68 -29.75
CA GLY A 20 9.84 33.49 -29.36
C GLY A 20 9.59 34.50 -28.24
N SER A 21 10.68 35.04 -27.74
CA SER A 21 10.84 35.99 -26.63
C SER A 21 10.28 37.41 -26.86
N GLY A 22 10.02 38.13 -25.75
CA GLY A 22 10.36 39.56 -25.68
C GLY A 22 9.53 40.46 -24.76
N GLN A 23 9.92 40.60 -23.47
CA GLN A 23 10.04 41.89 -22.76
C GLN A 23 10.75 41.74 -21.39
N VAL A 24 11.16 42.88 -20.80
CA VAL A 24 12.23 43.08 -19.79
C VAL A 24 11.85 44.39 -19.03
N PHE A 25 12.03 44.66 -17.72
CA PHE A 25 13.04 44.40 -16.65
C PHE A 25 12.35 44.68 -15.26
N PRO A 26 13.00 44.83 -14.06
CA PRO A 26 14.24 44.30 -13.44
C PRO A 26 13.91 43.61 -12.05
N PRO A 27 14.83 43.37 -11.08
CA PRO A 27 14.68 42.28 -10.09
C PRO A 27 14.45 42.68 -8.61
N SER A 28 14.15 41.67 -7.76
CA SER A 28 14.37 41.74 -6.30
C SER A 28 14.84 40.38 -5.73
N HIS A 29 15.51 40.42 -4.58
CA HIS A 29 16.41 39.37 -4.06
C HIS A 29 15.79 38.36 -3.08
N GLY A 30 16.41 37.16 -3.01
CA GLY A 30 16.34 36.20 -1.90
C GLY A 30 15.39 35.02 -2.18
N GLY A 31 15.80 33.76 -2.10
CA GLY A 31 17.02 33.15 -1.55
C GLY A 31 16.65 32.07 -0.54
N GLY A 32 16.88 30.79 -0.88
CA GLY A 32 16.44 29.65 -0.05
C GLY A 32 16.48 28.31 -0.79
N ASP A 33 17.66 27.70 -0.84
CA ASP A 33 17.91 26.41 -1.50
C ASP A 33 17.42 25.17 -0.71
N PHE A 34 17.58 24.01 -1.36
CA PHE A 34 17.59 22.63 -0.81
C PHE A 34 16.26 21.95 -0.43
N LEU A 35 15.75 21.08 -1.31
CA LEU A 35 16.15 19.65 -1.34
C LEU A 35 15.38 18.88 -2.44
N GLY A 36 16.06 18.56 -3.55
CA GLY A 36 15.56 17.62 -4.56
C GLY A 36 16.52 16.44 -4.67
N LEU A 37 16.05 15.23 -4.35
CA LEU A 37 16.79 14.00 -4.63
C LEU A 37 16.31 13.42 -5.97
N GLU A 38 17.14 13.53 -7.00
CA GLU A 38 16.97 12.73 -8.21
C GLU A 38 17.39 11.27 -7.99
N MET A 39 16.73 10.35 -8.69
CA MET A 39 16.97 8.91 -8.57
C MET A 39 17.25 8.23 -9.93
N VAL A 40 18.21 8.76 -10.70
CA VAL A 40 18.69 8.11 -11.94
C VAL A 40 20.21 8.28 -12.11
N SER A 41 20.99 7.23 -11.87
CA SER A 41 22.21 6.86 -12.65
C SER A 41 23.10 5.83 -11.93
N VAL A 42 23.05 4.56 -12.35
CA VAL A 42 24.23 3.67 -12.39
C VAL A 42 24.06 2.67 -13.54
N LEU A 43 24.59 3.00 -14.73
CA LEU A 43 24.85 2.02 -15.80
C LEU A 43 25.83 2.61 -16.82
N GLY A 44 27.09 2.18 -16.77
CA GLY A 44 28.10 2.60 -17.74
C GLY A 44 29.55 2.43 -17.27
N CYS A 45 30.13 1.24 -17.48
CA CYS A 45 31.59 1.07 -17.58
C CYS A 45 31.95 -0.29 -18.22
N LEU A 46 32.12 -0.27 -19.54
CA LEU A 46 32.84 -1.23 -20.39
C LEU A 46 33.47 -0.35 -21.50
N ALA A 47 34.69 -0.56 -22.02
CA ALA A 47 35.71 -1.58 -21.75
C ALA A 47 37.10 -1.05 -22.21
N GLY A 48 38.16 -1.83 -21.98
CA GLY A 48 39.46 -1.67 -22.63
C GLY A 48 40.62 -1.88 -21.66
N ALA A 49 41.68 -2.65 -21.92
CA ALA A 49 42.00 -3.78 -22.80
C ALA A 49 43.52 -3.98 -22.62
N GLU A 50 44.00 -5.23 -22.42
CA GLU A 50 45.23 -5.83 -23.01
C GLU A 50 45.70 -7.09 -22.24
N LYS A 51 46.53 -7.91 -22.90
CA LYS A 51 47.14 -9.19 -22.46
C LYS A 51 48.68 -8.99 -22.32
N PRO A 52 49.59 -9.98 -22.06
CA PRO A 52 49.44 -11.42 -21.74
C PRO A 52 50.36 -12.02 -20.61
N ILE A 53 50.01 -13.23 -20.10
CA ILE A 53 50.80 -14.50 -19.88
C ILE A 53 52.37 -14.39 -19.85
N PRO A 54 53.18 -15.08 -18.97
CA PRO A 54 53.10 -16.52 -18.57
C PRO A 54 53.53 -17.03 -17.14
N LYS A 55 53.06 -18.26 -16.82
CA LYS A 55 53.69 -19.46 -16.17
C LYS A 55 54.88 -19.37 -15.15
N LEU A 56 54.79 -20.15 -14.05
CA LEU A 56 55.64 -21.35 -13.68
C LEU A 56 55.21 -21.90 -12.27
N ILE A 57 54.79 -23.17 -12.11
CA ILE A 57 55.53 -24.39 -11.63
C ILE A 57 55.59 -24.61 -10.08
N HIS A 58 55.12 -25.81 -9.64
CA HIS A 58 55.47 -26.73 -8.52
C HIS A 58 56.40 -26.27 -7.34
N HIS A 59 56.38 -26.80 -6.10
CA HIS A 59 55.82 -28.01 -5.43
C HIS A 59 55.66 -27.74 -3.89
N PRO A 60 55.02 -28.63 -3.07
CA PRO A 60 54.93 -28.55 -1.59
C PRO A 60 55.97 -29.50 -0.92
N PRO A 61 55.88 -29.89 0.38
CA PRO A 61 55.29 -29.28 1.60
C PRO A 61 56.37 -29.08 2.72
N LEU A 62 55.98 -28.74 3.96
CA LEU A 62 56.69 -29.19 5.18
C LEU A 62 55.84 -29.05 6.45
N ASN A 63 55.80 -30.09 7.28
CA ASN A 63 55.17 -30.11 8.61
C ASN A 63 56.18 -29.65 9.68
N LEU A 64 55.70 -29.01 10.74
CA LEU A 64 56.40 -28.97 12.04
C LEU A 64 55.39 -28.86 13.19
N SER A 65 55.54 -29.75 14.17
CA SER A 65 54.71 -29.87 15.36
C SER A 65 55.33 -29.17 16.56
N SER A 66 54.52 -28.54 17.42
CA SER A 66 54.85 -28.29 18.83
C SER A 66 53.59 -28.04 19.69
N SER A 67 53.79 -28.08 21.01
CA SER A 67 52.84 -28.37 22.09
C SER A 67 51.85 -27.24 22.48
N PRO A 68 50.82 -27.52 23.31
CA PRO A 68 49.64 -26.66 23.48
C PRO A 68 49.74 -25.58 24.57
N SER A 69 48.88 -24.58 24.48
CA SER A 69 48.66 -23.51 25.48
C SER A 69 47.15 -23.18 25.60
N PRO A 70 46.67 -22.33 26.53
CA PRO A 70 45.74 -22.73 27.59
C PRO A 70 44.26 -22.44 27.23
N ALA A 71 43.76 -23.03 26.15
CA ALA A 71 42.39 -22.82 25.64
C ALA A 71 41.35 -23.91 26.02
N VAL A 72 41.72 -24.85 26.90
CA VAL A 72 40.91 -26.05 27.18
C VAL A 72 39.90 -25.85 28.34
N GLN A 73 40.08 -24.83 29.18
CA GLN A 73 39.32 -24.71 30.44
C GLN A 73 37.97 -23.94 30.32
N GLU A 74 37.76 -23.13 29.28
CA GLU A 74 36.47 -22.45 29.05
C GLU A 74 35.44 -23.28 28.27
N ARG A 75 35.86 -24.18 27.37
CA ARG A 75 34.92 -25.08 26.65
C ARG A 75 34.08 -25.94 27.60
N GLY A 76 34.63 -26.31 28.76
CA GLY A 76 33.92 -27.05 29.81
C GLY A 76 32.86 -26.26 30.60
N ARG A 77 32.68 -24.97 30.33
CA ARG A 77 31.65 -24.12 30.97
C ARG A 77 30.47 -23.88 30.02
N VAL A 78 30.73 -23.53 28.75
CA VAL A 78 29.70 -23.34 27.72
C VAL A 78 28.92 -24.64 27.45
N GLN A 79 29.62 -25.78 27.40
CA GLN A 79 28.99 -27.07 27.11
C GLN A 79 28.09 -27.61 28.25
N ARG A 80 28.18 -27.03 29.46
CA ARG A 80 27.25 -27.32 30.57
C ARG A 80 25.98 -26.47 30.55
N ILE A 81 26.02 -25.29 29.92
CA ILE A 81 24.82 -24.46 29.73
C ILE A 81 23.93 -25.10 28.64
N LEU A 82 24.52 -25.50 27.51
CA LEU A 82 23.82 -26.23 26.44
C LEU A 82 23.23 -27.59 26.89
N GLN A 83 23.81 -28.24 27.90
CA GLN A 83 23.26 -29.48 28.49
C GLN A 83 22.20 -29.25 29.59
N LEU A 84 21.98 -28.02 30.02
CA LEU A 84 20.85 -27.63 30.88
C LEU A 84 19.65 -27.17 30.03
N GLU A 85 19.91 -26.45 28.95
CA GLU A 85 18.89 -25.99 27.99
C GLU A 85 18.23 -27.18 27.27
N ASN A 86 19.01 -28.10 26.69
CA ASN A 86 18.51 -29.36 26.10
C ASN A 86 17.84 -30.32 27.12
N ARG A 87 17.88 -30.02 28.42
CA ARG A 87 17.20 -30.83 29.45
C ARG A 87 15.81 -30.29 29.81
N PHE A 88 15.48 -29.06 29.40
CA PHE A 88 14.10 -28.54 29.49
C PHE A 88 13.22 -29.00 28.34
N GLU A 89 13.78 -29.30 27.16
CA GLU A 89 13.01 -29.75 25.98
C GLU A 89 12.68 -31.26 25.97
N CYS A 90 13.22 -32.07 26.89
CA CYS A 90 13.05 -33.53 26.89
C CYS A 90 12.26 -34.06 28.11
N HIS A 91 11.20 -33.36 28.51
CA HIS A 91 10.21 -33.88 29.46
C HIS A 91 8.73 -33.58 29.13
N SER A 92 8.42 -33.16 27.90
CA SER A 92 7.05 -33.19 27.36
C SER A 92 6.74 -34.53 26.66
N GLY A 93 7.02 -35.62 27.38
CA GLY A 93 6.92 -37.01 26.90
C GLY A 93 5.98 -37.87 27.74
N ARG A 94 4.84 -37.31 28.16
CA ARG A 94 3.73 -38.08 28.74
C ARG A 94 2.43 -37.76 28.02
N THR A 95 1.79 -38.81 27.52
CA THR A 95 0.47 -38.79 26.90
C THR A 95 -0.59 -38.23 27.86
N MET A 96 -1.01 -36.98 27.61
CA MET A 96 -2.26 -36.40 28.08
C MET A 96 -3.19 -36.30 26.87
N ASP A 97 -3.84 -37.43 26.57
CA ASP A 97 -4.85 -37.54 25.51
C ASP A 97 -6.08 -36.71 25.92
N GLY A 98 -6.21 -35.50 25.38
CA GLY A 98 -7.33 -34.58 25.66
C GLY A 98 -7.04 -33.08 25.73
N THR A 99 -5.78 -32.62 25.81
CA THR A 99 -5.48 -31.17 25.97
C THR A 99 -4.93 -30.46 24.73
N ASP A 100 -4.46 -31.18 23.71
CA ASP A 100 -3.73 -30.60 22.56
C ASP A 100 -4.63 -29.92 21.50
N ASP A 101 -5.93 -30.21 21.51
CA ASP A 101 -6.93 -29.56 20.64
C ASP A 101 -7.58 -28.29 21.25
N SER A 102 -7.21 -27.93 22.48
CA SER A 102 -7.76 -26.74 23.16
C SER A 102 -7.06 -25.43 22.78
N TYR A 103 -5.85 -25.51 22.24
CA TYR A 103 -5.03 -24.38 21.81
C TYR A 103 -5.01 -24.23 20.28
N THR A 104 -4.63 -23.06 19.80
CA THR A 104 -4.38 -22.82 18.38
C THR A 104 -3.08 -23.44 17.91
N LYS A 105 -3.04 -23.90 16.65
CA LYS A 105 -1.88 -24.62 16.06
C LYS A 105 -1.05 -23.74 15.11
N ASP A 106 -1.44 -22.48 14.97
CA ASP A 106 -0.83 -21.45 14.11
C ASP A 106 0.23 -20.56 14.81
N GLY A 107 0.56 -20.86 16.08
CA GLY A 107 1.52 -20.10 16.88
C GLY A 107 0.99 -18.81 17.51
N THR A 108 -0.32 -18.52 17.40
CA THR A 108 -0.94 -17.35 18.02
C THR A 108 -0.91 -17.38 19.55
N THR A 109 -0.87 -16.20 20.14
CA THR A 109 -0.81 -15.99 21.60
C THR A 109 -1.92 -15.09 22.14
N ASP A 110 -2.23 -15.22 23.42
CA ASP A 110 -3.06 -14.26 24.16
C ASP A 110 -2.28 -12.96 24.47
N ILE A 111 -2.94 -11.97 25.05
CA ILE A 111 -2.32 -10.69 25.45
C ILE A 111 -1.16 -10.86 26.45
N HIS A 112 -1.06 -12.01 27.13
CA HIS A 112 -0.01 -12.34 28.09
C HIS A 112 1.14 -13.16 27.47
N GLY A 113 1.11 -13.38 26.15
CA GLY A 113 2.13 -14.14 25.42
C GLY A 113 2.05 -15.67 25.59
N LYS A 114 0.98 -16.19 26.21
CA LYS A 114 0.73 -17.63 26.33
C LYS A 114 0.02 -18.15 25.05
N PRO A 115 0.10 -19.45 24.71
CA PRO A 115 -0.63 -20.01 23.57
C PRO A 115 -2.14 -19.69 23.64
N ALA A 116 -2.73 -19.27 22.52
CA ALA A 116 -4.12 -18.82 22.52
C ALA A 116 -5.10 -19.99 22.69
N VAL A 117 -6.04 -19.87 23.64
CA VAL A 117 -7.10 -20.88 23.85
C VAL A 117 -8.18 -20.69 22.78
N ARG A 118 -8.38 -21.72 21.95
CA ARG A 118 -9.22 -21.68 20.74
C ARG A 118 -10.69 -21.33 21.03
N LYS A 119 -11.22 -21.79 22.17
CA LYS A 119 -12.61 -21.57 22.60
C LYS A 119 -12.89 -20.15 23.09
N ASP A 120 -11.88 -19.51 23.69
CA ASP A 120 -12.05 -18.26 24.43
C ASP A 120 -11.52 -17.03 23.70
N THR A 121 -10.64 -17.22 22.71
CA THR A 121 -10.00 -16.16 21.92
C THR A 121 -10.32 -16.26 20.43
N GLY A 122 -10.27 -15.13 19.72
CA GLY A 122 -10.41 -15.01 18.28
C GLY A 122 -11.82 -15.29 17.77
N ASN A 123 -11.89 -15.77 16.53
CA ASN A 123 -13.11 -16.13 15.81
C ASN A 123 -14.14 -14.98 15.82
N TRP A 124 -15.42 -15.30 15.60
CA TRP A 124 -16.52 -14.32 15.62
C TRP A 124 -16.77 -13.62 16.97
N ARG A 125 -16.02 -13.94 18.05
CA ARG A 125 -16.05 -13.18 19.31
C ARG A 125 -15.20 -11.90 19.22
N ALA A 126 -14.07 -11.98 18.53
CA ALA A 126 -13.17 -10.86 18.26
C ALA A 126 -13.61 -9.99 17.07
N CYS A 127 -14.13 -10.61 16.00
CA CYS A 127 -14.43 -9.93 14.73
C CYS A 127 -15.30 -8.66 14.86
N PRO A 128 -16.39 -8.59 15.67
CA PRO A 128 -17.22 -7.40 15.73
C PRO A 128 -16.46 -6.13 16.11
N TYR A 129 -15.51 -6.22 17.04
CA TYR A 129 -14.67 -5.08 17.44
C TYR A 129 -13.78 -4.58 16.30
N ILE A 130 -13.18 -5.51 15.54
CA ILE A 130 -12.33 -5.20 14.38
C ILE A 130 -13.18 -4.61 13.23
N LEU A 131 -14.38 -5.13 12.99
CA LEU A 131 -15.29 -4.67 11.93
C LEU A 131 -15.86 -3.27 12.24
N VAL A 132 -16.28 -3.01 13.48
CA VAL A 132 -16.72 -1.67 13.91
C VAL A 132 -15.57 -0.68 13.82
N ASN A 133 -14.38 -1.07 14.29
CA ASN A 133 -13.17 -0.26 14.16
C ASN A 133 -12.85 0.11 12.70
N GLU A 134 -12.88 -0.86 11.78
CA GLU A 134 -12.65 -0.62 10.34
C GLU A 134 -13.71 0.34 9.77
N CYS A 135 -14.99 0.13 10.05
CA CYS A 135 -16.07 1.01 9.60
C CYS A 135 -15.86 2.46 10.07
N CYS A 136 -15.49 2.63 11.33
CA CYS A 136 -15.25 3.93 11.95
C CYS A 136 -13.98 4.63 11.39
N GLU A 137 -12.88 3.90 11.19
CA GLU A 137 -11.64 4.42 10.58
C GLU A 137 -11.89 4.87 9.15
N ARG A 138 -12.62 4.09 8.35
CA ARG A 138 -12.93 4.41 6.96
C ARG A 138 -13.84 5.61 6.84
N LEU A 139 -14.86 5.71 7.70
CA LEU A 139 -15.71 6.90 7.78
C LEU A 139 -14.87 8.13 8.14
N ALA A 140 -13.97 8.04 9.12
CA ALA A 140 -13.09 9.15 9.48
C ALA A 140 -12.12 9.55 8.34
N TYR A 141 -11.49 8.56 7.69
CA TYR A 141 -10.54 8.77 6.59
C TYR A 141 -11.23 9.42 5.38
N TYR A 142 -12.26 8.76 4.82
CA TYR A 142 -12.99 9.29 3.66
C TYR A 142 -13.74 10.57 4.00
N GLY A 143 -14.25 10.68 5.22
CA GLY A 143 -14.93 11.86 5.72
C GLY A 143 -14.05 13.10 5.63
N MET A 144 -12.81 12.98 6.08
CA MET A 144 -11.82 14.04 5.95
C MET A 144 -11.31 14.21 4.51
N SER A 145 -10.96 13.12 3.81
CA SER A 145 -10.23 13.19 2.54
C SER A 145 -11.06 13.69 1.36
N THR A 146 -12.32 13.28 1.28
CA THR A 146 -13.15 13.42 0.06
C THR A 146 -13.45 14.88 -0.30
N ASN A 147 -13.51 15.77 0.69
CA ASN A 147 -13.77 17.21 0.52
C ASN A 147 -12.54 18.07 0.85
N LEU A 148 -11.37 17.47 1.12
CA LEU A 148 -10.20 18.19 1.63
C LEU A 148 -9.70 19.27 0.66
N VAL A 149 -9.89 19.08 -0.65
CA VAL A 149 -9.49 20.07 -1.67
C VAL A 149 -10.28 21.38 -1.54
N ASN A 150 -11.55 21.31 -1.13
CA ASN A 150 -12.36 22.50 -0.86
C ASN A 150 -11.93 23.17 0.44
N TYR A 151 -11.55 22.42 1.49
CA TYR A 151 -10.96 23.04 2.69
C TYR A 151 -9.66 23.80 2.37
N MET A 152 -8.79 23.22 1.55
CA MET A 152 -7.55 23.87 1.08
C MET A 152 -7.84 25.15 0.29
N LYS A 153 -8.85 25.11 -0.59
CA LYS A 153 -9.24 26.27 -1.41
C LYS A 153 -9.91 27.36 -0.56
N ASP A 154 -10.97 27.00 0.15
CA ASP A 154 -11.93 27.95 0.73
C ASP A 154 -11.51 28.44 2.13
N ARG A 155 -10.78 27.62 2.90
CA ARG A 155 -10.28 28.01 4.24
C ARG A 155 -8.81 28.38 4.27
N LEU A 156 -7.98 27.79 3.41
CA LEU A 156 -6.56 28.15 3.30
C LEU A 156 -6.23 29.04 2.09
N HIS A 157 -7.24 29.53 1.37
CA HIS A 157 -7.10 30.46 0.23
C HIS A 157 -6.12 29.97 -0.85
N GLN A 158 -6.04 28.66 -1.06
CA GLN A 158 -5.12 28.08 -2.02
C GLN A 158 -5.75 28.03 -3.42
N GLY A 159 -5.00 28.45 -4.44
CA GLY A 159 -5.39 28.24 -5.83
C GLY A 159 -5.52 26.75 -6.17
N ASN A 160 -6.41 26.43 -7.11
CA ASN A 160 -6.80 25.07 -7.51
C ASN A 160 -5.63 24.08 -7.66
N THR A 161 -4.53 24.49 -8.30
CA THR A 161 -3.33 23.67 -8.50
C THR A 161 -2.62 23.35 -7.17
N THR A 162 -2.44 24.36 -6.31
CA THR A 162 -1.79 24.22 -5.00
C THR A 162 -2.63 23.36 -4.06
N ALA A 163 -3.94 23.60 -4.00
CA ALA A 163 -4.88 22.78 -3.23
C ALA A 163 -4.83 21.30 -3.68
N SER A 164 -4.90 21.05 -5.00
CA SER A 164 -4.85 19.69 -5.55
C SER A 164 -3.53 19.00 -5.24
N ASN A 165 -2.40 19.67 -5.44
CA ASN A 165 -1.07 19.13 -5.14
C ASN A 165 -0.90 18.82 -3.65
N ASN A 166 -1.41 19.66 -2.75
CA ASN A 166 -1.32 19.42 -1.32
C ASN A 166 -2.16 18.21 -0.88
N VAL A 167 -3.35 18.01 -1.46
CA VAL A 167 -4.20 16.84 -1.20
C VAL A 167 -3.57 15.56 -1.76
N THR A 168 -3.03 15.57 -2.99
CA THR A 168 -2.38 14.38 -3.58
C THR A 168 -1.06 14.04 -2.88
N ASN A 169 -0.25 15.03 -2.49
CA ASN A 169 0.96 14.82 -1.69
C ASN A 169 0.63 14.23 -0.31
N TRP A 170 -0.41 14.72 0.35
CA TRP A 170 -0.88 14.17 1.63
C TRP A 170 -1.38 12.72 1.47
N SER A 171 -2.21 12.44 0.45
CA SER A 171 -2.71 11.10 0.14
C SER A 171 -1.57 10.12 -0.18
N GLY A 172 -0.61 10.53 -1.03
CA GLY A 172 0.59 9.76 -1.32
C GLY A 172 1.44 9.50 -0.07
N THR A 173 1.56 10.48 0.83
CA THR A 173 2.25 10.32 2.11
C THR A 173 1.55 9.28 3.00
N CYS A 174 0.21 9.26 3.04
CA CYS A 174 -0.55 8.22 3.76
C CYS A 174 -0.16 6.81 3.27
N TYR A 175 -0.02 6.61 1.97
CA TYR A 175 0.41 5.32 1.40
C TYR A 175 1.87 5.01 1.68
N ILE A 176 2.79 5.97 1.58
CA ILE A 176 4.22 5.76 1.92
C ILE A 176 4.35 5.36 3.40
N MET A 177 3.58 6.00 4.29
CA MET A 177 3.57 5.66 5.72
C MET A 177 3.03 4.24 6.00
N THR A 178 2.29 3.60 5.08
CA THR A 178 1.92 2.17 5.24
C THR A 178 3.12 1.23 5.16
N LEU A 179 4.15 1.56 4.37
CA LEU A 179 5.38 0.76 4.30
C LEU A 179 6.15 0.84 5.63
N LEU A 180 6.18 2.03 6.25
CA LEU A 180 6.77 2.23 7.57
C LEU A 180 5.96 1.53 8.66
N GLY A 181 4.63 1.63 8.63
CA GLY A 181 3.72 0.95 9.55
C GLY A 181 3.89 -0.58 9.54
N ALA A 182 3.91 -1.17 8.34
CA ALA A 182 4.19 -2.60 8.16
C ALA A 182 5.57 -3.00 8.70
N PHE A 183 6.62 -2.23 8.38
CA PHE A 183 7.97 -2.47 8.89
C PHE A 183 8.04 -2.47 10.42
N VAL A 184 7.37 -1.52 11.08
CA VAL A 184 7.32 -1.41 12.55
C VAL A 184 6.54 -2.57 13.18
N ALA A 185 5.41 -2.97 12.59
CA ALA A 185 4.61 -4.09 13.05
C ALA A 185 5.35 -5.44 12.93
N ASP A 186 5.94 -5.72 11.76
CA ASP A 186 6.57 -7.02 11.50
C ASP A 186 7.95 -7.17 12.15
N SER A 187 8.65 -6.07 12.45
CA SER A 187 10.01 -6.10 13.04
C SER A 187 10.07 -5.90 14.55
N TYR A 188 9.16 -5.13 15.15
CA TYR A 188 9.31 -4.66 16.54
C TYR A 188 8.06 -4.82 17.40
N LEU A 189 6.97 -4.14 17.07
CA LEU A 189 5.84 -3.99 18.00
C LEU A 189 4.80 -5.12 17.91
N GLY A 190 4.74 -5.81 16.76
CA GLY A 190 3.60 -6.67 16.43
C GLY A 190 2.38 -5.86 15.99
N ARG A 191 1.48 -6.51 15.25
CA ARG A 191 0.34 -5.85 14.59
C ARG A 191 -0.57 -5.10 15.56
N TYR A 192 -0.94 -5.71 16.69
CA TYR A 192 -1.81 -5.10 17.70
C TYR A 192 -1.25 -3.79 18.27
N TRP A 193 0.01 -3.79 18.73
CA TRP A 193 0.61 -2.60 19.36
C TRP A 193 0.90 -1.49 18.35
N THR A 194 1.26 -1.83 17.10
CA THR A 194 1.32 -0.83 16.02
C THR A 194 -0.06 -0.20 15.80
N ILE A 195 -1.12 -0.99 15.65
CA ILE A 195 -2.49 -0.48 15.46
C ILE A 195 -2.87 0.46 16.63
N ALA A 196 -2.77 0.01 17.88
CA ALA A 196 -3.16 0.80 19.06
C ALA A 196 -2.36 2.11 19.21
N SER A 197 -1.04 2.06 18.97
CA SER A 197 -0.17 3.25 19.08
C SER A 197 -0.49 4.27 17.99
N PHE A 198 -0.64 3.82 16.74
CA PHE A 198 -0.89 4.70 15.61
C PHE A 198 -2.34 5.23 15.57
N MET A 199 -3.31 4.50 16.14
CA MET A 199 -4.65 5.02 16.43
C MET A 199 -4.63 6.23 17.36
N THR A 200 -3.76 6.22 18.37
CA THR A 200 -3.56 7.34 19.29
C THR A 200 -2.98 8.56 18.57
N VAL A 201 -2.03 8.36 17.64
CA VAL A 201 -1.51 9.43 16.77
C VAL A 201 -2.61 9.98 15.84
N TYR A 202 -3.45 9.11 15.28
CA TYR A 202 -4.52 9.48 14.37
C TYR A 202 -5.59 10.35 15.05
N ILE A 203 -6.10 9.96 16.22
CA ILE A 203 -7.08 10.78 16.95
C ILE A 203 -6.50 12.14 17.35
N ILE A 204 -5.21 12.23 17.70
CA ILE A 204 -4.55 13.53 17.95
C ILE A 204 -4.54 14.38 16.68
N GLY A 205 -4.19 13.80 15.52
CA GLY A 205 -4.22 14.50 14.22
C GLY A 205 -5.62 15.02 13.85
N LEU A 206 -6.66 14.19 13.96
CA LEU A 206 -8.05 14.59 13.68
C LEU A 206 -8.58 15.62 14.69
N THR A 207 -8.20 15.52 15.96
CA THR A 207 -8.56 16.50 16.98
C THR A 207 -7.92 17.85 16.67
N LEU A 208 -6.63 17.87 16.32
CA LEU A 208 -5.93 19.09 15.93
C LEU A 208 -6.53 19.72 14.67
N LEU A 209 -6.88 18.91 13.67
CA LEU A 209 -7.56 19.39 12.46
C LEU A 209 -8.94 19.98 12.77
N THR A 210 -9.70 19.33 13.67
CA THR A 210 -10.99 19.85 14.16
C THR A 210 -10.80 21.21 14.85
N MET A 211 -9.75 21.37 15.66
CA MET A 211 -9.44 22.63 16.33
C MET A 211 -9.12 23.76 15.31
N THR A 212 -8.43 23.47 14.20
CA THR A 212 -8.20 24.47 13.13
C THR A 212 -9.46 24.91 12.40
N ALA A 213 -10.58 24.22 12.58
CA ALA A 213 -11.87 24.54 11.97
C ALA A 213 -12.95 24.97 12.99
N SER A 214 -12.58 25.19 14.26
CA SER A 214 -13.55 25.49 15.34
C SER A 214 -13.03 26.35 16.50
N VAL A 215 -11.71 26.45 16.71
CA VAL A 215 -11.12 27.24 17.81
C VAL A 215 -10.70 28.61 17.29
N LYS A 216 -11.31 29.66 17.84
CA LYS A 216 -10.94 31.06 17.56
C LYS A 216 -9.45 31.28 17.82
N GLY A 217 -8.72 31.72 16.80
CA GLY A 217 -7.26 31.87 16.80
C GLY A 217 -6.51 30.79 16.01
N LEU A 218 -7.05 29.57 15.94
CA LEU A 218 -6.57 28.54 15.01
C LEU A 218 -7.37 28.54 13.70
N GLU A 219 -8.65 28.91 13.74
CA GLU A 219 -9.46 29.18 12.55
C GLU A 219 -8.98 30.46 11.82
N PRO A 220 -8.77 30.42 10.50
CA PRO A 220 -8.48 31.60 9.68
C PRO A 220 -9.57 32.67 9.81
N THR A 221 -9.17 33.94 9.86
CA THR A 221 -10.11 35.06 9.81
C THR A 221 -10.64 35.23 8.39
N CYS A 222 -11.96 35.23 8.23
CA CYS A 222 -12.61 35.42 6.94
C CYS A 222 -13.42 36.71 6.91
N HIS A 223 -13.27 37.47 5.83
CA HIS A 223 -13.99 38.70 5.53
C HIS A 223 -14.65 38.55 4.17
N ASP A 224 -15.96 38.81 4.09
CA ASP A 224 -16.75 38.76 2.85
C ASP A 224 -16.56 37.46 2.02
N GLY A 225 -16.49 36.32 2.72
CA GLY A 225 -16.31 34.98 2.12
C GLY A 225 -14.85 34.59 1.84
N VAL A 226 -13.92 35.54 1.81
CA VAL A 226 -12.48 35.29 1.61
C VAL A 226 -11.82 35.09 2.96
N CYS A 227 -11.10 33.98 3.13
CA CYS A 227 -10.34 33.66 4.34
C CYS A 227 -8.85 33.94 4.14
N ASP A 228 -8.20 34.66 5.05
CA ASP A 228 -6.75 34.91 4.96
C ASP A 228 -6.01 34.24 6.12
N PRO A 229 -5.48 33.01 5.92
CA PRO A 229 -4.80 32.26 6.97
C PRO A 229 -3.40 32.83 7.24
N THR A 230 -3.04 32.93 8.52
CA THR A 230 -1.65 33.17 8.89
C THR A 230 -0.78 31.95 8.57
N LYS A 231 0.52 32.15 8.33
CA LYS A 231 1.48 31.04 8.11
C LYS A 231 1.46 30.01 9.24
N ALA A 232 1.21 30.44 10.48
CA ALA A 232 1.09 29.57 11.63
C ALA A 232 -0.16 28.67 11.55
N GLN A 233 -1.33 29.22 11.22
CA GLN A 233 -2.57 28.45 11.08
C GLN A 233 -2.44 27.40 9.96
N THR A 234 -1.91 27.79 8.80
CA THR A 234 -1.60 26.86 7.70
C THR A 234 -0.64 25.75 8.14
N ALA A 235 0.43 26.09 8.89
CA ALA A 235 1.36 25.10 9.41
C ALA A 235 0.69 24.11 10.38
N VAL A 236 -0.21 24.56 11.26
CA VAL A 236 -0.96 23.67 12.17
C VAL A 236 -1.87 22.71 11.40
N VAL A 237 -2.53 23.17 10.33
CA VAL A 237 -3.31 22.27 9.44
C VAL A 237 -2.42 21.19 8.83
N PHE A 238 -1.25 21.54 8.29
CA PHE A 238 -0.35 20.53 7.72
C PHE A 238 0.21 19.58 8.79
N VAL A 239 0.55 20.05 9.99
CA VAL A 239 0.95 19.19 11.11
C VAL A 239 -0.17 18.20 11.45
N ALA A 240 -1.42 18.66 11.53
CA ALA A 240 -2.58 17.80 11.76
C ALA A 240 -2.75 16.73 10.66
N LEU A 241 -2.66 17.14 9.39
CA LEU A 241 -2.78 16.23 8.24
C LEU A 241 -1.64 15.21 8.17
N TYR A 242 -0.41 15.58 8.50
CA TYR A 242 0.72 14.64 8.54
C TYR A 242 0.70 13.72 9.76
N LEU A 243 0.14 14.14 10.91
CA LEU A 243 -0.18 13.25 12.02
C LEU A 243 -1.25 12.23 11.62
N VAL A 244 -2.29 12.65 10.90
CA VAL A 244 -3.28 11.74 10.30
C VAL A 244 -2.61 10.77 9.32
N ALA A 245 -1.74 11.25 8.43
CA ALA A 245 -1.04 10.43 7.45
C ALA A 245 -0.14 9.36 8.12
N LEU A 246 0.55 9.73 9.19
CA LEU A 246 1.31 8.80 10.02
C LEU A 246 0.37 7.76 10.66
N GLY A 247 -0.69 8.21 11.32
CA GLY A 247 -1.68 7.36 12.01
C GLY A 247 -2.34 6.31 11.10
N THR A 248 -2.94 6.74 9.99
CA THR A 248 -3.55 5.80 9.01
C THR A 248 -2.49 4.88 8.39
N GLY A 249 -1.24 5.34 8.27
CA GLY A 249 -0.08 4.55 7.83
C GLY A 249 0.20 3.32 8.70
N GLY A 250 0.18 3.45 10.03
CA GLY A 250 0.36 2.30 10.93
C GLY A 250 -0.81 1.32 10.95
N ILE A 251 -2.02 1.78 10.62
CA ILE A 251 -3.26 1.02 10.76
C ILE A 251 -3.56 0.20 9.51
N LYS A 252 -3.55 0.85 8.32
CA LYS A 252 -3.93 0.25 7.03
C LYS A 252 -3.27 -1.10 6.69
N PRO A 253 -1.94 -1.31 6.86
CA PRO A 253 -1.30 -2.58 6.52
C PRO A 253 -1.57 -3.67 7.58
N CYS A 254 -1.97 -3.28 8.79
CA CYS A 254 -2.03 -4.19 9.94
C CYS A 254 -3.44 -4.69 10.25
N VAL A 255 -4.51 -3.88 10.11
CA VAL A 255 -5.86 -4.27 10.58
C VAL A 255 -6.44 -5.46 9.82
N SER A 256 -6.31 -5.50 8.50
CA SER A 256 -6.82 -6.61 7.68
C SER A 256 -6.10 -7.93 7.99
N SER A 257 -4.77 -7.88 8.16
CA SER A 257 -3.95 -9.01 8.58
C SER A 257 -4.24 -9.43 10.03
N PHE A 258 -4.45 -8.48 10.94
CA PHE A 258 -4.80 -8.75 12.33
C PHE A 258 -6.20 -9.39 12.47
N GLY A 259 -7.16 -8.98 11.63
CA GLY A 259 -8.46 -9.65 11.50
C GLY A 259 -8.33 -11.08 10.95
N ALA A 260 -7.39 -11.28 10.02
CA ALA A 260 -7.06 -12.61 9.47
C ALA A 260 -6.42 -13.54 10.52
N ASP A 261 -5.64 -13.00 11.46
CA ASP A 261 -4.99 -13.72 12.58
C ASP A 261 -5.98 -14.22 13.64
N GLN A 262 -7.25 -13.80 13.59
CA GLN A 262 -8.28 -14.27 14.52
C GLN A 262 -8.81 -15.68 14.18
N PHE A 263 -8.32 -16.30 13.10
CA PHE A 263 -8.75 -17.61 12.61
C PHE A 263 -7.54 -18.53 12.38
N ASP A 264 -7.53 -19.68 13.05
CA ASP A 264 -6.49 -20.71 12.95
C ASP A 264 -6.56 -21.38 11.56
N GLU A 265 -5.53 -21.19 10.72
CA GLU A 265 -5.50 -21.75 9.36
C GLU A 265 -5.36 -23.28 9.34
N SER A 266 -4.94 -23.87 10.46
CA SER A 266 -4.86 -25.31 10.68
C SER A 266 -6.25 -25.95 10.82
N ASP A 267 -7.27 -25.15 11.14
CA ASP A 267 -8.64 -25.60 11.37
C ASP A 267 -9.55 -25.31 10.17
N GLU A 268 -9.97 -26.36 9.46
CA GLU A 268 -10.85 -26.26 8.29
C GLU A 268 -12.23 -25.62 8.58
N SER A 269 -12.65 -25.51 9.84
CA SER A 269 -13.87 -24.79 10.23
C SER A 269 -13.62 -23.30 10.42
N GLU A 270 -12.51 -22.89 11.04
CA GLU A 270 -12.15 -21.48 11.20
C GLU A 270 -11.70 -20.86 9.87
N LYS A 271 -10.95 -21.61 9.04
CA LYS A 271 -10.56 -21.24 7.68
C LYS A 271 -11.76 -20.89 6.77
N LYS A 272 -12.88 -21.61 6.88
CA LYS A 272 -14.13 -21.27 6.17
C LYS A 272 -14.78 -19.99 6.73
N ARG A 273 -14.70 -19.76 8.04
CA ARG A 273 -15.21 -18.54 8.69
C ARG A 273 -14.39 -17.31 8.34
N LYS A 274 -13.07 -17.44 8.16
CA LYS A 274 -12.15 -16.37 7.72
C LYS A 274 -12.58 -15.71 6.41
N SER A 275 -13.00 -16.50 5.42
CA SER A 275 -13.59 -16.00 4.16
C SER A 275 -14.85 -15.14 4.40
N SER A 276 -15.71 -15.56 5.32
CA SER A 276 -16.89 -14.78 5.70
C SER A 276 -16.56 -13.53 6.53
N PHE A 277 -15.54 -13.55 7.40
CA PHE A 277 -15.06 -12.35 8.08
C PHE A 277 -14.64 -11.29 7.07
N PHE A 278 -13.86 -11.71 6.08
CA PHE A 278 -13.45 -10.84 4.99
C PHE A 278 -14.69 -10.23 4.31
N ASN A 279 -15.67 -11.00 3.81
CA ASN A 279 -16.87 -10.43 3.18
C ASN A 279 -17.56 -9.32 4.02
N TRP A 280 -17.61 -9.46 5.35
CA TRP A 280 -18.12 -8.42 6.26
C TRP A 280 -17.18 -7.21 6.42
N PHE A 281 -15.87 -7.42 6.40
CA PHE A 281 -14.85 -6.35 6.42
C PHE A 281 -14.95 -5.46 5.17
N TYR A 282 -15.11 -6.04 3.98
CA TYR A 282 -15.35 -5.27 2.75
C TYR A 282 -16.67 -4.50 2.78
N PHE A 283 -17.75 -5.12 3.28
CA PHE A 283 -19.03 -4.44 3.49
C PHE A 283 -18.90 -3.26 4.46
N SER A 284 -18.11 -3.40 5.53
CA SER A 284 -17.85 -2.34 6.52
C SER A 284 -17.11 -1.14 5.91
N ILE A 285 -16.11 -1.39 5.05
CA ILE A 285 -15.40 -0.33 4.30
C ILE A 285 -16.38 0.47 3.43
N ASN A 286 -17.23 -0.22 2.66
CA ASN A 286 -18.18 0.41 1.75
C ASN A 286 -19.23 1.26 2.49
N ILE A 287 -19.74 0.80 3.64
CA ILE A 287 -20.64 1.61 4.48
C ILE A 287 -19.94 2.88 4.96
N GLY A 288 -18.72 2.77 5.51
CA GLY A 288 -17.94 3.92 5.97
C GLY A 288 -17.71 4.95 4.86
N ALA A 289 -17.33 4.48 3.67
CA ALA A 289 -17.12 5.32 2.49
C ALA A 289 -18.41 6.00 1.99
N LEU A 290 -19.54 5.28 1.94
CA LEU A 290 -20.84 5.83 1.52
C LEU A 290 -21.35 6.90 2.49
N VAL A 291 -21.28 6.67 3.81
CA VAL A 291 -21.72 7.65 4.81
C VAL A 291 -20.82 8.88 4.81
N ALA A 292 -19.50 8.69 4.65
CA ALA A 292 -18.54 9.77 4.51
C ALA A 292 -18.81 10.64 3.27
N SER A 293 -18.88 10.03 2.09
CA SER A 293 -19.08 10.73 0.81
C SER A 293 -20.46 11.39 0.67
N SER A 294 -21.48 10.93 1.40
CA SER A 294 -22.82 11.54 1.39
C SER A 294 -23.04 12.51 2.55
N VAL A 295 -23.43 11.97 3.71
CA VAL A 295 -23.91 12.74 4.87
C VAL A 295 -22.83 13.70 5.37
N LEU A 296 -21.59 13.24 5.48
CA LEU A 296 -20.53 14.04 6.09
C LEU A 296 -20.00 15.14 5.16
N VAL A 297 -19.90 14.87 3.84
CA VAL A 297 -19.65 15.93 2.85
C VAL A 297 -20.77 16.97 2.87
N TRP A 298 -22.05 16.55 2.95
CA TRP A 298 -23.17 17.47 3.09
C TRP A 298 -23.05 18.35 4.35
N ILE A 299 -22.69 17.76 5.50
CA ILE A 299 -22.42 18.50 6.75
C ILE A 299 -21.28 19.50 6.57
N GLN A 300 -20.16 19.12 5.94
CA GLN A 300 -19.01 20.00 5.71
C GLN A 300 -19.39 21.25 4.91
N THR A 301 -20.15 21.07 3.83
CA THR A 301 -20.53 22.16 2.92
C THR A 301 -21.69 23.01 3.44
N ASN A 302 -22.69 22.42 4.12
CA ASN A 302 -23.93 23.12 4.51
C ASN A 302 -24.00 23.53 5.99
N VAL A 303 -23.30 22.82 6.88
CA VAL A 303 -23.32 23.09 8.34
C VAL A 303 -21.98 23.67 8.80
N GLY A 304 -20.88 23.23 8.20
CA GLY A 304 -19.55 23.83 8.36
C GLY A 304 -18.45 22.87 8.81
N TRP A 305 -17.22 23.29 8.57
CA TRP A 305 -16.00 22.49 8.74
C TRP A 305 -15.73 22.00 10.17
N GLY A 306 -16.14 22.73 11.20
CA GLY A 306 -15.98 22.31 12.60
C GLY A 306 -16.69 20.98 12.91
N TRP A 307 -17.95 20.84 12.49
CA TRP A 307 -18.67 19.55 12.53
C TRP A 307 -18.12 18.55 11.51
N GLY A 308 -17.74 19.06 10.34
CA GLY A 308 -17.19 18.29 9.23
C GLY A 308 -15.89 17.51 9.54
N PHE A 309 -15.05 18.00 10.46
CA PHE A 309 -13.89 17.27 10.98
C PHE A 309 -14.11 16.70 12.38
N GLY A 310 -14.98 17.32 13.20
CA GLY A 310 -15.32 16.82 14.53
C GLY A 310 -16.00 15.44 14.51
N ILE A 311 -16.87 15.17 13.52
CA ILE A 311 -17.49 13.84 13.37
C ILE A 311 -16.42 12.76 13.08
N PRO A 312 -15.51 12.90 12.10
CA PRO A 312 -14.33 12.04 11.96
C PRO A 312 -13.53 11.82 13.25
N ALA A 313 -13.26 12.87 14.03
CA ALA A 313 -12.52 12.75 15.28
C ALA A 313 -13.26 11.88 16.32
N VAL A 314 -14.58 12.07 16.47
CA VAL A 314 -15.43 11.26 17.35
C VAL A 314 -15.53 9.81 16.86
N MET A 315 -15.69 9.59 15.55
CA MET A 315 -15.72 8.24 14.98
C MET A 315 -14.38 7.52 15.19
N MET A 316 -13.25 8.22 15.04
CA MET A 316 -11.94 7.66 15.35
C MET A 316 -11.78 7.35 16.84
N ALA A 317 -12.33 8.16 17.74
CA ALA A 317 -12.36 7.86 19.17
C ALA A 317 -13.16 6.58 19.48
N ILE A 318 -14.31 6.39 18.82
CA ILE A 318 -15.11 5.16 18.90
C ILE A 318 -14.30 3.96 18.35
N ALA A 319 -13.55 4.14 17.26
CA ALA A 319 -12.65 3.11 16.73
C ALA A 319 -11.60 2.69 17.78
N VAL A 320 -10.90 3.65 18.41
CA VAL A 320 -9.91 3.36 19.47
C VAL A 320 -10.54 2.61 20.64
N VAL A 321 -11.68 3.09 21.17
CA VAL A 321 -12.35 2.47 22.31
C VAL A 321 -12.83 1.05 21.97
N THR A 322 -13.48 0.86 20.81
CA THR A 322 -13.96 -0.47 20.40
C THR A 322 -12.81 -1.44 20.12
N PHE A 323 -11.73 -0.99 19.50
CA PHE A 323 -10.54 -1.82 19.32
C PHE A 323 -9.95 -2.27 20.66
N LEU A 324 -9.78 -1.36 21.62
CA LEU A 324 -9.21 -1.66 22.94
C LEU A 324 -10.11 -2.54 23.81
N LEU A 325 -11.44 -2.41 23.72
CA LEU A 325 -12.39 -3.29 24.43
C LEU A 325 -12.28 -4.77 23.99
N GLY A 326 -11.93 -5.01 22.72
CA GLY A 326 -11.72 -6.37 22.19
C GLY A 326 -10.42 -7.04 22.64
N THR A 327 -9.49 -6.32 23.28
CA THR A 327 -8.10 -6.77 23.52
C THR A 327 -7.98 -8.13 24.20
N ALA A 328 -8.80 -8.41 25.22
CA ALA A 328 -8.77 -9.69 25.94
C ALA A 328 -9.24 -10.88 25.11
N LEU A 329 -9.93 -10.63 23.98
CA LEU A 329 -10.43 -11.65 23.07
C LEU A 329 -9.50 -11.87 21.86
N TYR A 330 -8.52 -11.00 21.60
CA TYR A 330 -7.70 -11.10 20.39
C TYR A 330 -6.63 -12.18 20.48
N ARG A 331 -6.42 -12.84 19.34
CA ARG A 331 -5.24 -13.66 19.05
C ARG A 331 -4.15 -12.79 18.47
N HIS A 332 -2.92 -12.98 18.93
CA HIS A 332 -1.75 -12.18 18.58
C HIS A 332 -0.71 -13.05 17.88
N GLN A 333 -0.42 -12.75 16.62
CA GLN A 333 0.75 -13.31 15.93
C GLN A 333 2.04 -12.65 16.39
N LYS A 334 3.11 -13.44 16.53
CA LYS A 334 4.44 -12.93 16.91
C LYS A 334 5.11 -12.25 15.71
N PRO A 335 5.92 -11.19 15.91
CA PRO A 335 6.65 -10.54 14.81
C PRO A 335 7.58 -11.53 14.10
N GLY A 336 7.41 -11.70 12.78
CA GLY A 336 8.19 -12.63 11.94
C GLY A 336 9.46 -12.02 11.34
N GLY A 337 9.73 -10.73 11.59
CA GLY A 337 10.75 -9.94 10.92
C GLY A 337 10.25 -9.35 9.59
N SER A 338 10.71 -8.15 9.23
CA SER A 338 10.25 -7.50 8.00
C SER A 338 10.88 -8.08 6.73
N PRO A 339 10.08 -8.33 5.67
CA PRO A 339 10.57 -8.62 4.32
C PRO A 339 11.54 -7.56 3.77
N ILE A 340 11.38 -6.28 4.15
CA ILE A 340 12.25 -5.17 3.71
C ILE A 340 13.69 -5.40 4.18
N THR A 341 13.89 -5.89 5.42
CA THR A 341 15.21 -6.22 5.94
C THR A 341 15.84 -7.38 5.17
N ARG A 342 15.06 -8.41 4.79
CA ARG A 342 15.54 -9.56 3.99
C ARG A 342 15.92 -9.14 2.56
N VAL A 343 15.15 -8.24 1.94
CA VAL A 343 15.49 -7.62 0.65
C VAL A 343 16.80 -6.84 0.74
N ALA A 344 16.96 -5.98 1.76
CA ALA A 344 18.18 -5.21 1.97
C ALA A 344 19.41 -6.11 2.23
N GLN A 345 19.24 -7.21 2.97
CA GLN A 345 20.27 -8.22 3.20
C GLN A 345 20.77 -8.82 1.88
N VAL A 346 19.88 -9.26 0.98
CA VAL A 346 20.27 -9.86 -0.31
C VAL A 346 20.98 -8.84 -1.21
N ILE A 347 20.49 -7.60 -1.28
CA ILE A 347 21.15 -6.53 -2.05
C ILE A 347 22.57 -6.28 -1.52
N ILE A 348 22.73 -6.11 -0.20
CA ILE A 348 24.03 -5.82 0.40
C ILE A 348 24.98 -7.04 0.30
N ALA A 349 24.48 -8.26 0.49
CA ALA A 349 25.27 -9.48 0.37
C ALA A 349 25.73 -9.72 -1.08
N SER A 350 24.86 -9.53 -2.07
CA SER A 350 25.22 -9.71 -3.49
C SER A 350 26.23 -8.65 -3.97
N LEU A 351 26.13 -7.40 -3.50
CA LEU A 351 27.12 -6.36 -3.75
C LEU A 351 28.47 -6.65 -3.06
N ARG A 352 28.46 -7.07 -1.78
CA ARG A 352 29.68 -7.49 -1.07
C ARG A 352 30.38 -8.68 -1.72
N LYS A 353 29.61 -9.57 -2.35
CA LYS A 353 30.09 -10.73 -3.11
C LYS A 353 30.14 -10.48 -4.62
N ALA A 354 30.22 -9.23 -5.08
CA ALA A 354 30.21 -8.90 -6.51
C ALA A 354 31.31 -9.61 -7.33
N GLY A 355 32.48 -9.88 -6.72
CA GLY A 355 33.57 -10.65 -7.34
C GLY A 355 33.45 -12.18 -7.27
N ALA A 356 32.45 -12.73 -6.56
CA ALA A 356 32.26 -14.17 -6.45
C ALA A 356 31.68 -14.76 -7.75
N LYS A 357 32.21 -15.90 -8.18
CA LYS A 357 31.63 -16.72 -9.24
C LYS A 357 30.48 -17.55 -8.65
N VAL A 358 29.29 -17.44 -9.23
CA VAL A 358 28.16 -18.32 -8.90
C VAL A 358 28.45 -19.73 -9.45
N PRO A 359 28.33 -20.80 -8.65
CA PRO A 359 28.44 -22.17 -9.15
C PRO A 359 27.36 -22.48 -10.19
N ASP A 360 27.67 -23.39 -11.12
CA ASP A 360 26.68 -23.89 -12.09
C ASP A 360 25.80 -25.02 -11.50
N ASP A 361 26.16 -25.53 -10.31
CA ASP A 361 25.40 -26.53 -9.54
C ASP A 361 24.63 -25.84 -8.40
N GLU A 362 23.30 -25.89 -8.49
CA GLU A 362 22.36 -25.26 -7.55
C GLU A 362 22.49 -25.81 -6.12
N SER A 363 22.92 -27.07 -5.96
CA SER A 363 23.07 -27.72 -4.64
C SER A 363 24.21 -27.14 -3.79
N LEU A 364 25.08 -26.32 -4.39
CA LEU A 364 26.19 -25.62 -3.73
C LEU A 364 25.81 -24.23 -3.19
N LEU A 365 24.58 -23.76 -3.44
CA LEU A 365 24.07 -22.52 -2.88
C LEU A 365 23.55 -22.73 -1.45
N TYR A 366 23.65 -21.70 -0.62
CA TYR A 366 23.26 -21.78 0.79
C TYR A 366 21.74 -21.83 0.98
N GLU A 367 21.25 -22.87 1.65
CA GLU A 367 19.87 -23.02 2.09
C GLU A 367 19.82 -23.75 3.44
N VAL A 368 18.80 -23.49 4.25
CA VAL A 368 18.66 -24.11 5.58
C VAL A 368 18.28 -25.59 5.42
N ALA A 369 18.89 -26.49 6.19
CA ALA A 369 18.71 -27.93 6.02
C ALA A 369 17.33 -28.48 6.47
N GLU A 370 16.62 -27.77 7.34
CA GLU A 370 15.29 -28.19 7.82
C GLU A 370 14.20 -28.06 6.75
N LYS A 371 13.05 -28.70 6.96
CA LYS A 371 11.91 -28.64 6.03
C LYS A 371 11.20 -27.27 5.97
N GLY A 372 11.45 -26.38 6.93
CA GLY A 372 10.92 -25.02 6.96
C GLY A 372 11.77 -24.02 6.15
N SER A 373 11.16 -22.89 5.80
CA SER A 373 11.90 -21.67 5.45
C SER A 373 12.52 -21.04 6.73
N ALA A 374 13.47 -20.12 6.56
CA ALA A 374 13.96 -19.28 7.65
C ALA A 374 12.86 -18.38 8.28
N ILE A 375 11.69 -18.24 7.62
CA ILE A 375 10.46 -17.74 8.24
C ILE A 375 9.55 -18.91 8.60
N HIS A 376 9.14 -18.97 9.87
CA HIS A 376 8.15 -19.92 10.37
C HIS A 376 6.84 -19.80 9.58
N GLY A 377 6.42 -20.87 8.90
CA GLY A 377 5.21 -20.90 8.06
C GLY A 377 5.40 -20.56 6.58
N SER A 378 6.59 -20.09 6.14
CA SER A 378 6.86 -19.87 4.71
C SER A 378 7.36 -21.15 4.01
N ARG A 379 7.00 -21.31 2.73
CA ARG A 379 7.56 -22.36 1.85
C ARG A 379 8.92 -21.93 1.31
N LYS A 380 9.80 -22.90 1.02
CA LYS A 380 11.02 -22.65 0.24
C LYS A 380 10.64 -22.36 -1.22
N LEU A 381 11.45 -21.55 -1.88
CA LEU A 381 11.33 -21.24 -3.30
C LEU A 381 12.42 -21.99 -4.08
N GLU A 382 12.06 -22.50 -5.26
CA GLU A 382 13.01 -23.13 -6.18
C GLU A 382 13.86 -22.06 -6.88
N HIS A 383 15.12 -22.39 -7.19
CA HIS A 383 16.04 -21.47 -7.84
C HIS A 383 15.60 -21.15 -9.27
N THR A 384 15.78 -19.89 -9.70
CA THR A 384 15.62 -19.51 -11.12
C THR A 384 16.93 -19.02 -11.73
N ALA A 385 17.23 -19.48 -12.94
CA ALA A 385 18.42 -19.07 -13.71
C ALA A 385 18.45 -17.59 -14.18
N GLU A 386 17.41 -16.79 -13.90
CA GLU A 386 17.35 -15.36 -14.19
C GLU A 386 18.00 -14.53 -13.06
N LEU A 387 18.44 -13.30 -13.38
CA LEU A 387 19.02 -12.35 -12.40
C LEU A 387 20.18 -12.94 -11.57
N LYS A 388 21.01 -13.81 -12.16
CA LYS A 388 22.13 -14.54 -11.50
C LYS A 388 23.12 -13.68 -10.69
N PHE A 389 23.12 -12.36 -10.85
CA PHE A 389 23.94 -11.49 -10.02
C PHE A 389 23.48 -11.48 -8.54
N LEU A 390 22.18 -11.71 -8.27
CA LEU A 390 21.64 -11.80 -6.91
C LEU A 390 22.04 -13.11 -6.21
N ASP A 391 22.23 -14.20 -6.97
CA ASP A 391 22.66 -15.51 -6.45
C ASP A 391 24.02 -15.45 -5.73
N LYS A 392 24.83 -14.43 -6.03
CA LYS A 392 26.08 -14.13 -5.32
C LYS A 392 25.86 -13.98 -3.81
N ALA A 393 24.68 -13.57 -3.35
CA ALA A 393 24.34 -13.51 -1.92
C ALA A 393 24.30 -14.90 -1.25
N ALA A 394 23.95 -15.95 -2.00
CA ALA A 394 23.83 -17.33 -1.52
C ALA A 394 25.10 -18.18 -1.75
N VAL A 395 26.14 -17.63 -2.40
CA VAL A 395 27.43 -18.32 -2.58
C VAL A 395 28.19 -18.39 -1.25
N VAL A 396 28.53 -19.60 -0.80
CA VAL A 396 29.32 -19.82 0.42
C VAL A 396 30.81 -19.52 0.17
N THR A 397 31.37 -18.56 0.89
CA THR A 397 32.82 -18.26 0.87
C THR A 397 33.53 -18.85 2.09
N GLN A 398 34.87 -18.96 2.08
CA GLN A 398 35.62 -19.55 3.19
C GLN A 398 35.46 -18.77 4.51
N GLU A 399 35.28 -17.45 4.44
CA GLU A 399 35.02 -16.61 5.62
C GLU A 399 33.63 -16.87 6.22
N ASP A 400 32.62 -17.21 5.41
CA ASP A 400 31.26 -17.48 5.89
C ASP A 400 31.17 -18.80 6.69
N LYS A 401 32.14 -19.71 6.51
CA LYS A 401 32.23 -20.97 7.29
C LYS A 401 32.65 -20.74 8.76
N ASN A 402 33.29 -19.61 9.05
CA ASN A 402 33.77 -19.27 10.39
C ASN A 402 32.73 -18.46 11.19
N SER A 403 31.89 -17.67 10.51
CA SER A 403 30.79 -16.94 11.13
C SER A 403 29.67 -16.67 10.13
N VAL A 404 28.46 -17.18 10.39
CA VAL A 404 27.28 -16.91 9.56
C VAL A 404 26.75 -15.51 9.88
N ASN A 405 26.75 -14.61 8.89
CA ASN A 405 26.22 -13.26 9.01
C ASN A 405 25.18 -13.01 7.91
N SER A 406 23.93 -12.75 8.29
CA SER A 406 22.79 -12.56 7.38
C SER A 406 22.95 -11.39 6.40
N TRP A 407 23.86 -10.44 6.67
CA TRP A 407 24.21 -9.33 5.77
C TRP A 407 25.37 -9.65 4.81
N ARG A 408 25.79 -10.92 4.73
CA ARG A 408 26.86 -11.40 3.84
C ARG A 408 26.51 -12.75 3.20
N LEU A 409 25.79 -13.61 3.90
CA LEU A 409 25.26 -14.88 3.39
C LEU A 409 23.74 -14.90 3.58
N CYS A 410 23.00 -15.07 2.48
CA CYS A 410 21.54 -15.18 2.46
C CYS A 410 21.13 -16.53 1.88
N THR A 411 19.92 -17.01 2.20
CA THR A 411 19.42 -18.28 1.64
C THR A 411 18.96 -18.13 0.19
N VAL A 412 18.95 -19.21 -0.58
CA VAL A 412 18.35 -19.25 -1.93
C VAL A 412 16.91 -18.74 -1.89
N THR A 413 16.12 -19.17 -0.90
CA THR A 413 14.74 -18.70 -0.70
C THR A 413 14.67 -17.16 -0.57
N GLN A 414 15.57 -16.51 0.17
CA GLN A 414 15.62 -15.04 0.25
C GLN A 414 15.97 -14.38 -1.09
N VAL A 415 16.86 -15.00 -1.87
CA VAL A 415 17.26 -14.49 -3.19
C VAL A 415 16.09 -14.58 -4.18
N GLU A 416 15.36 -15.70 -4.19
CA GLU A 416 14.20 -15.90 -5.05
C GLU A 416 13.00 -15.04 -4.65
N GLU A 417 12.81 -14.75 -3.36
CA GLU A 417 11.86 -13.73 -2.89
C GLU A 417 12.17 -12.36 -3.52
N LEU A 418 13.44 -11.91 -3.50
CA LEU A 418 13.82 -10.65 -4.13
C LEU A 418 13.68 -10.69 -5.65
N LYS A 419 14.10 -11.77 -6.33
CA LYS A 419 13.89 -11.92 -7.78
C LYS A 419 12.41 -11.82 -8.14
N SER A 420 11.54 -12.42 -7.33
CA SER A 420 10.09 -12.36 -7.50
C SER A 420 9.55 -10.94 -7.34
N ILE A 421 10.01 -10.20 -6.34
CA ILE A 421 9.67 -8.78 -6.16
C ILE A 421 10.13 -7.94 -7.36
N VAL A 422 11.37 -8.15 -7.85
CA VAL A 422 11.91 -7.44 -9.02
C VAL A 422 11.08 -7.71 -10.28
N ARG A 423 10.63 -8.96 -10.50
CA ARG A 423 9.73 -9.32 -11.61
C ARG A 423 8.36 -8.63 -11.54
N LEU A 424 7.90 -8.23 -10.35
CA LEU A 424 6.63 -7.52 -10.15
C LEU A 424 6.75 -5.99 -10.34
N LEU A 425 7.95 -5.41 -10.27
CA LEU A 425 8.16 -3.96 -10.40
C LEU A 425 7.56 -3.34 -11.70
N PRO A 426 7.66 -3.96 -12.90
CA PRO A 426 7.03 -3.40 -14.10
C PRO A 426 5.50 -3.34 -14.04
N ILE A 427 4.88 -4.30 -13.31
CA ILE A 427 3.43 -4.34 -13.10
C ILE A 427 3.01 -3.27 -12.09
N LEU A 428 3.80 -3.10 -11.02
CA LEU A 428 3.57 -2.02 -10.04
C LEU A 428 3.74 -0.64 -10.70
N ALA A 429 4.71 -0.48 -11.60
CA ALA A 429 4.92 0.76 -12.36
C ALA A 429 3.72 1.10 -13.26
N SER A 430 3.07 0.12 -13.92
CA SER A 430 1.86 0.40 -14.70
C SER A 430 0.65 0.77 -13.82
N GLY A 431 0.60 0.26 -12.58
CA GLY A 431 -0.40 0.66 -11.58
C GLY A 431 -0.35 2.14 -11.18
N VAL A 432 0.81 2.81 -11.32
CA VAL A 432 0.95 4.26 -11.06
C VAL A 432 0.06 5.09 -11.98
N LEU A 433 -0.16 4.65 -13.23
CA LEU A 433 -1.05 5.33 -14.17
C LEU A 433 -2.50 5.32 -13.68
N PHE A 434 -2.98 4.17 -13.19
CA PHE A 434 -4.31 4.07 -12.60
C PHE A 434 -4.43 4.92 -11.33
N ALA A 435 -3.46 4.84 -10.42
CA ALA A 435 -3.45 5.64 -9.19
C ALA A 435 -3.47 7.15 -9.47
N THR A 436 -2.80 7.60 -10.53
CA THR A 436 -2.81 9.00 -10.99
C THR A 436 -4.19 9.42 -11.47
N THR A 437 -4.87 8.58 -12.26
CA THR A 437 -6.27 8.80 -12.69
C THR A 437 -7.24 8.83 -11.51
N TYR A 438 -7.18 7.84 -10.62
CA TYR A 438 -8.05 7.74 -9.45
C TYR A 438 -7.90 8.97 -8.53
N SER A 439 -6.68 9.48 -8.36
CA SER A 439 -6.40 10.67 -7.52
C SER A 439 -7.03 11.97 -8.04
N GLN A 440 -7.40 12.05 -9.34
CA GLN A 440 -8.10 13.23 -9.87
C GLN A 440 -9.53 13.35 -9.35
N MET A 441 -10.15 12.23 -8.96
CA MET A 441 -11.54 12.21 -8.48
C MET A 441 -11.72 13.01 -7.19
N GLY A 442 -10.77 12.93 -6.26
CA GLY A 442 -10.79 13.69 -4.99
C GLY A 442 -10.23 15.11 -5.08
N THR A 443 -9.87 15.58 -6.28
CA THR A 443 -9.25 16.91 -6.48
C THR A 443 -9.87 17.64 -7.67
N MET A 444 -9.37 17.43 -8.89
CA MET A 444 -9.80 18.16 -10.08
C MET A 444 -11.28 17.95 -10.41
N PHE A 445 -11.83 16.75 -10.20
CA PHE A 445 -13.27 16.51 -10.44
C PHE A 445 -14.15 17.29 -9.45
N VAL A 446 -13.75 17.39 -8.18
CA VAL A 446 -14.46 18.19 -7.17
C VAL A 446 -14.40 19.67 -7.54
N LEU A 447 -13.21 20.19 -7.84
CA LEU A 447 -13.00 21.60 -8.21
C LEU A 447 -13.76 21.99 -9.48
N GLN A 448 -13.82 21.09 -10.47
CA GLN A 448 -14.63 21.25 -11.67
C GLN A 448 -16.13 21.22 -11.34
N GLY A 449 -16.57 20.26 -10.53
CA GLY A 449 -17.97 20.08 -10.14
C GLY A 449 -18.54 21.27 -9.35
N ASN A 450 -17.70 21.96 -8.56
CA ASN A 450 -18.08 23.21 -7.89
C ASN A 450 -18.48 24.34 -8.86
N THR A 451 -18.14 24.25 -10.15
CA THR A 451 -18.50 25.25 -11.19
C THR A 451 -19.74 24.86 -11.99
N LEU A 452 -20.27 23.65 -11.79
CA LEU A 452 -21.45 23.11 -12.48
C LEU A 452 -22.70 23.33 -11.64
N ASP A 453 -23.87 23.34 -12.26
CA ASP A 453 -25.16 23.48 -11.57
C ASP A 453 -25.40 22.29 -10.61
N PRO A 454 -25.42 22.50 -9.28
CA PRO A 454 -25.51 21.43 -8.29
C PRO A 454 -26.96 21.01 -7.99
N ARG A 455 -27.97 21.64 -8.60
CA ARG A 455 -29.38 21.47 -8.22
C ARG A 455 -29.92 20.09 -8.61
N MET A 456 -30.39 19.37 -7.60
CA MET A 456 -31.09 18.09 -7.71
C MET A 456 -32.59 18.29 -7.48
N GLY A 457 -33.23 18.98 -8.43
CA GLY A 457 -34.61 19.46 -8.27
C GLY A 457 -34.68 20.81 -7.55
N PRO A 458 -35.85 21.23 -7.05
CA PRO A 458 -36.10 22.61 -6.62
C PRO A 458 -35.61 22.97 -5.21
N HIS A 459 -35.18 22.00 -4.40
CA HIS A 459 -34.95 22.20 -2.95
C HIS A 459 -33.66 21.56 -2.40
N PHE A 460 -32.81 20.98 -3.25
CA PHE A 460 -31.60 20.29 -2.81
C PHE A 460 -30.45 20.53 -3.78
N GLU A 461 -29.28 20.85 -3.24
CA GLU A 461 -28.04 21.04 -3.98
C GLU A 461 -27.04 19.98 -3.50
N ILE A 462 -26.51 19.19 -4.44
CA ILE A 462 -25.54 18.13 -4.12
C ILE A 462 -24.12 18.72 -4.11
N PRO A 463 -23.34 18.60 -3.01
CA PRO A 463 -21.96 19.05 -3.01
C PRO A 463 -21.12 18.21 -3.99
N ALA A 464 -20.24 18.85 -4.76
CA ALA A 464 -19.44 18.18 -5.79
C ALA A 464 -18.57 17.02 -5.28
N ALA A 465 -18.04 17.14 -4.05
CA ALA A 465 -17.28 16.06 -3.41
C ALA A 465 -18.12 14.78 -3.18
N SER A 466 -19.45 14.89 -3.12
CA SER A 466 -20.37 13.76 -2.97
C SER A 466 -20.53 12.93 -4.23
N LEU A 467 -20.03 13.37 -5.39
CA LEU A 467 -20.07 12.56 -6.62
C LEU A 467 -19.21 11.30 -6.52
N SER A 468 -18.29 11.24 -5.55
CA SER A 468 -17.57 10.00 -5.16
C SER A 468 -18.51 8.86 -4.72
N ILE A 469 -19.77 9.14 -4.35
CA ILE A 469 -20.78 8.09 -4.14
C ILE A 469 -20.99 7.24 -5.41
N PHE A 470 -20.94 7.84 -6.60
CA PHE A 470 -21.16 7.11 -7.87
C PHE A 470 -20.02 6.13 -8.18
N ASP A 471 -18.79 6.44 -7.76
CA ASP A 471 -17.66 5.50 -7.80
C ASP A 471 -17.93 4.30 -6.88
N THR A 472 -18.32 4.53 -5.63
CA THR A 472 -18.64 3.43 -4.69
C THR A 472 -19.85 2.60 -5.15
N ILE A 473 -20.90 3.23 -5.69
CA ILE A 473 -22.04 2.52 -6.30
C ILE A 473 -21.58 1.70 -7.52
N SER A 474 -20.73 2.27 -8.37
CA SER A 474 -20.17 1.56 -9.53
C SER A 474 -19.42 0.32 -9.07
N VAL A 475 -18.56 0.42 -8.05
CA VAL A 475 -17.86 -0.72 -7.44
C VAL A 475 -18.85 -1.77 -6.93
N ILE A 476 -19.85 -1.40 -6.13
CA ILE A 476 -20.87 -2.32 -5.60
C ILE A 476 -21.65 -3.03 -6.72
N VAL A 477 -21.90 -2.37 -7.85
CA VAL A 477 -22.60 -2.92 -9.02
C VAL A 477 -21.67 -3.82 -9.87
N TRP A 478 -20.41 -3.45 -10.06
CA TRP A 478 -19.48 -4.18 -10.90
C TRP A 478 -18.95 -5.47 -10.26
N VAL A 479 -18.84 -5.57 -8.92
CA VAL A 479 -18.44 -6.83 -8.23
C VAL A 479 -19.33 -8.01 -8.64
N PRO A 480 -20.67 -7.98 -8.44
CA PRO A 480 -21.53 -9.11 -8.79
C PRO A 480 -21.63 -9.33 -10.31
N ILE A 481 -21.53 -8.28 -11.13
CA ILE A 481 -21.46 -8.42 -12.61
C ILE A 481 -20.19 -9.17 -13.01
N TYR A 482 -19.05 -8.81 -12.43
CA TYR A 482 -17.78 -9.48 -12.69
C TYR A 482 -17.85 -10.96 -12.29
N ASP A 483 -18.19 -11.24 -11.03
CA ASP A 483 -18.19 -12.61 -10.49
C ASP A 483 -19.27 -13.53 -11.10
N ARG A 484 -20.47 -13.02 -11.41
CA ARG A 484 -21.60 -13.84 -11.87
C ARG A 484 -21.87 -13.82 -13.37
N MET A 485 -21.44 -12.79 -14.09
CA MET A 485 -21.64 -12.70 -15.54
C MET A 485 -20.32 -12.83 -16.29
N ILE A 486 -19.33 -12.00 -15.96
CA ILE A 486 -18.09 -11.92 -16.73
C ILE A 486 -17.22 -13.16 -16.54
N VAL A 487 -16.96 -13.59 -15.29
CA VAL A 487 -16.12 -14.77 -15.01
C VAL A 487 -16.70 -16.06 -15.62
N PRO A 488 -18.02 -16.39 -15.49
CA PRO A 488 -18.58 -17.57 -16.12
C PRO A 488 -18.55 -17.53 -17.66
N VAL A 489 -18.77 -16.36 -18.27
CA VAL A 489 -18.66 -16.19 -19.73
C VAL A 489 -17.22 -16.33 -20.19
N ALA A 490 -16.26 -15.65 -19.53
CA ALA A 490 -14.84 -15.78 -19.81
C ALA A 490 -14.34 -17.22 -19.63
N ARG A 491 -14.83 -17.95 -18.63
CA ARG A 491 -14.52 -19.38 -18.42
C ARG A 491 -14.99 -20.26 -19.58
N ARG A 492 -16.16 -19.98 -20.19
CA ARG A 492 -16.63 -20.71 -21.39
C ARG A 492 -15.71 -20.54 -22.60
N PHE A 493 -15.13 -19.36 -22.79
CA PHE A 493 -14.24 -19.08 -23.92
C PHE A 493 -12.76 -19.46 -23.68
N THR A 494 -12.28 -19.33 -22.44
CA THR A 494 -10.86 -19.53 -22.11
C THR A 494 -10.53 -20.91 -21.54
N GLY A 495 -11.55 -21.66 -21.08
CA GLY A 495 -11.37 -22.92 -20.34
C GLY A 495 -10.76 -22.76 -18.93
N ARG A 496 -10.38 -21.54 -18.51
CA ARG A 496 -9.69 -21.28 -17.24
C ARG A 496 -10.68 -21.07 -16.10
N GLU A 497 -10.37 -21.59 -14.92
CA GLU A 497 -11.27 -21.51 -13.75
C GLU A 497 -11.63 -20.07 -13.34
N ARG A 498 -10.66 -19.15 -13.45
CA ARG A 498 -10.81 -17.71 -13.15
C ARG A 498 -11.28 -16.87 -14.36
N GLY A 499 -11.50 -17.49 -15.52
CA GLY A 499 -11.76 -16.80 -16.78
C GLY A 499 -10.53 -16.06 -17.32
N PHE A 500 -10.26 -14.86 -16.80
CA PHE A 500 -9.11 -14.05 -17.20
C PHE A 500 -7.84 -14.37 -16.40
N THR A 501 -6.67 -14.00 -16.95
CA THR A 501 -5.45 -13.87 -16.14
C THR A 501 -5.50 -12.54 -15.37
N GLN A 502 -4.76 -12.45 -14.27
CA GLN A 502 -4.65 -11.21 -13.49
C GLN A 502 -4.10 -10.06 -14.35
N LEU A 503 -3.02 -10.32 -15.11
CA LEU A 503 -2.43 -9.36 -16.06
C LEU A 503 -3.40 -8.87 -17.14
N THR A 504 -4.17 -9.77 -17.77
CA THR A 504 -5.18 -9.36 -18.76
C THR A 504 -6.28 -8.51 -18.11
N ARG A 505 -6.68 -8.83 -16.87
CA ARG A 505 -7.69 -8.06 -16.15
C ARG A 505 -7.20 -6.66 -15.78
N MET A 506 -5.97 -6.54 -15.28
CA MET A 506 -5.32 -5.24 -15.03
C MET A 506 -5.24 -4.39 -16.31
N GLY A 507 -4.90 -5.01 -17.45
CA GLY A 507 -4.89 -4.34 -18.75
C GLY A 507 -6.27 -3.82 -19.18
N ILE A 508 -7.36 -4.56 -18.90
CA ILE A 508 -8.73 -4.09 -19.12
C ILE A 508 -9.04 -2.87 -18.23
N GLY A 509 -8.66 -2.90 -16.96
CA GLY A 509 -8.85 -1.79 -16.02
C GLY A 509 -8.15 -0.51 -16.47
N LEU A 510 -6.89 -0.59 -16.89
CA LEU A 510 -6.14 0.52 -17.50
C LEU A 510 -6.81 1.02 -18.79
N GLY A 511 -7.38 0.13 -19.61
CA GLY A 511 -8.15 0.51 -20.79
C GLY A 511 -9.41 1.32 -20.45
N ILE A 512 -10.15 0.91 -19.41
CA ILE A 512 -11.34 1.63 -18.92
C ILE A 512 -10.95 2.98 -18.31
N SER A 513 -9.80 3.09 -17.61
CA SER A 513 -9.36 4.37 -17.03
C SER A 513 -8.99 5.41 -18.10
N ILE A 514 -8.50 4.99 -19.27
CA ILE A 514 -8.31 5.87 -20.43
C ILE A 514 -9.67 6.42 -20.91
N LEU A 515 -10.69 5.57 -21.04
CA LEU A 515 -12.05 6.01 -21.42
C LEU A 515 -12.65 6.97 -20.39
N ALA A 516 -12.43 6.73 -19.09
CA ALA A 516 -12.86 7.63 -18.01
C ALA A 516 -12.25 9.02 -18.15
N MET A 517 -10.93 9.11 -18.39
CA MET A 517 -10.23 10.39 -18.56
C MET A 517 -10.58 11.09 -19.88
N LEU A 518 -10.81 10.35 -20.97
CA LEU A 518 -11.34 10.92 -22.22
C LEU A 518 -12.72 11.53 -22.00
N SER A 519 -13.62 10.84 -21.27
CA SER A 519 -14.94 11.37 -20.92
C SER A 519 -14.84 12.65 -20.10
N ALA A 520 -13.95 12.70 -19.10
CA ALA A 520 -13.74 13.89 -18.26
C ALA A 520 -13.16 15.07 -19.06
N GLY A 521 -12.20 14.80 -19.97
CA GLY A 521 -11.60 15.81 -20.84
C GLY A 521 -12.61 16.39 -21.85
N ILE A 522 -13.45 15.54 -22.45
CA ILE A 522 -14.54 15.99 -23.34
C ILE A 522 -15.51 16.90 -22.57
N MET A 523 -15.89 16.51 -21.34
CA MET A 523 -16.79 17.31 -20.52
C MET A 523 -16.19 18.69 -20.17
N GLU A 524 -14.88 18.77 -19.91
CA GLU A 524 -14.21 20.06 -19.67
C GLU A 524 -14.18 20.95 -20.92
N VAL A 525 -13.94 20.38 -22.11
CA VAL A 525 -14.01 21.13 -23.37
C VAL A 525 -15.41 21.68 -23.62
N VAL A 526 -16.46 20.90 -23.33
CA VAL A 526 -17.85 21.36 -23.39
C VAL A 526 -18.11 22.48 -22.37
N ARG A 527 -17.66 22.32 -21.12
CA ARG A 527 -17.79 23.34 -20.06
C ARG A 527 -17.16 24.67 -20.46
N LEU A 528 -15.93 24.65 -20.96
CA LEU A 528 -15.22 25.85 -21.43
C LEU A 528 -15.91 26.50 -22.64
N HIS A 529 -16.51 25.72 -23.55
CA HIS A 529 -17.29 26.26 -24.66
C HIS A 529 -18.60 26.93 -24.20
N VAL A 530 -19.26 26.39 -23.17
CA VAL A 530 -20.46 27.03 -22.56
C VAL A 530 -20.08 28.33 -21.84
N VAL A 531 -18.98 28.34 -21.07
CA VAL A 531 -18.43 29.57 -20.46
C VAL A 531 -18.15 30.63 -21.52
N ALA A 532 -17.48 30.25 -22.63
CA ALA A 532 -17.14 31.17 -23.71
C ALA A 532 -18.37 31.74 -24.44
N SER A 533 -19.40 30.93 -24.67
CA SER A 533 -20.62 31.35 -25.37
C SER A 533 -21.54 32.22 -24.51
N HIS A 534 -21.50 32.07 -23.18
CA HIS A 534 -22.30 32.84 -22.23
C HIS A 534 -21.51 34.00 -21.57
N ASN A 535 -20.22 34.18 -21.92
CA ASN A 535 -19.30 35.15 -21.32
C ASN A 535 -19.14 35.05 -19.78
N LEU A 536 -19.20 33.83 -19.23
CA LEU A 536 -19.12 33.55 -17.79
C LEU A 536 -17.67 33.49 -17.25
N TYR A 537 -16.76 34.31 -17.78
CA TYR A 537 -15.34 34.25 -17.41
C TYR A 537 -15.06 34.78 -15.98
N ASP A 538 -15.77 35.84 -15.60
CA ASP A 538 -15.62 36.54 -14.32
C ASP A 538 -16.91 36.50 -13.48
N SER A 539 -17.87 35.62 -13.81
CA SER A 539 -19.08 35.44 -13.00
C SER A 539 -18.89 34.37 -11.93
N GLU A 540 -19.47 34.59 -10.75
CA GLU A 540 -19.64 33.58 -9.71
C GLU A 540 -20.82 32.63 -9.97
N ASP A 541 -21.61 32.89 -11.03
CA ASP A 541 -22.73 32.04 -11.44
C ASP A 541 -22.28 30.63 -11.87
N TYR A 542 -23.11 29.63 -11.57
CA TYR A 542 -22.91 28.28 -12.09
C TYR A 542 -22.97 28.24 -13.62
N VAL A 543 -22.05 27.49 -14.23
CA VAL A 543 -22.14 27.12 -15.64
C VAL A 543 -23.44 26.31 -15.82
N PRO A 544 -24.29 26.61 -16.83
CA PRO A 544 -25.60 25.94 -17.04
C PRO A 544 -25.46 24.52 -17.61
N ILE A 545 -24.64 23.70 -16.97
CA ILE A 545 -24.42 22.28 -17.18
C ILE A 545 -24.64 21.60 -15.84
N SER A 546 -25.54 20.62 -15.78
CA SER A 546 -25.80 19.87 -14.55
C SER A 546 -24.56 19.08 -14.11
N ILE A 547 -24.26 19.13 -12.82
CA ILE A 547 -23.18 18.40 -12.18
C ILE A 547 -23.21 16.88 -12.45
N PHE A 548 -24.40 16.32 -12.72
CA PHE A 548 -24.58 14.90 -13.03
C PHE A 548 -23.91 14.43 -14.35
N TRP A 549 -23.41 15.33 -15.20
CA TRP A 549 -22.55 14.94 -16.33
C TRP A 549 -21.26 14.22 -15.87
N GLN A 550 -20.77 14.51 -14.66
CA GLN A 550 -19.60 13.83 -14.07
C GLN A 550 -19.89 12.38 -13.63
N ILE A 551 -21.15 11.92 -13.61
CA ILE A 551 -21.49 10.52 -13.29
C ILE A 551 -20.78 9.55 -14.24
N LEU A 552 -20.67 9.89 -15.53
CA LEU A 552 -20.08 8.98 -16.52
C LEU A 552 -18.59 8.73 -16.26
N SER A 553 -17.81 9.78 -16.06
CA SER A 553 -16.37 9.66 -15.78
C SER A 553 -16.11 9.00 -14.42
N THR A 554 -16.81 9.40 -13.36
CA THR A 554 -16.69 8.78 -12.02
C THR A 554 -17.09 7.31 -12.02
N SER A 555 -18.19 6.93 -12.66
CA SER A 555 -18.63 5.52 -12.75
C SER A 555 -17.63 4.67 -13.55
N LEU A 556 -17.00 5.23 -14.59
CA LEU A 556 -15.94 4.55 -15.35
C LEU A 556 -14.64 4.40 -14.53
N VAL A 557 -14.30 5.33 -13.63
CA VAL A 557 -13.18 5.18 -12.69
C VAL A 557 -13.43 4.00 -11.74
N GLY A 558 -14.60 3.92 -11.10
CA GLY A 558 -14.94 2.80 -10.20
C GLY A 558 -15.04 1.46 -10.93
N ALA A 559 -15.48 1.46 -12.19
CA ALA A 559 -15.41 0.28 -13.04
C ALA A 559 -13.95 -0.14 -13.28
N ALA A 560 -13.07 0.80 -13.64
CA ALA A 560 -11.65 0.54 -13.84
C ALA A 560 -10.93 0.05 -12.57
N GLU A 561 -11.34 0.51 -11.38
CA GLU A 561 -10.82 0.04 -10.08
C GLU A 561 -11.04 -1.48 -9.92
N ILE A 562 -12.23 -1.97 -10.22
CA ILE A 562 -12.60 -3.40 -10.10
C ILE A 562 -11.66 -4.28 -10.93
N PHE A 563 -11.41 -3.91 -12.18
CA PHE A 563 -10.53 -4.67 -13.06
C PHE A 563 -9.05 -4.52 -12.67
N THR A 564 -8.64 -3.36 -12.14
CA THR A 564 -7.24 -3.08 -11.79
C THR A 564 -6.82 -3.65 -10.42
N PHE A 565 -7.59 -3.44 -9.35
CA PHE A 565 -7.14 -3.67 -7.97
C PHE A 565 -7.81 -4.81 -7.20
N ILE A 566 -9.04 -5.24 -7.54
CA ILE A 566 -9.76 -6.26 -6.74
C ILE A 566 -9.23 -7.67 -7.04
N ASP A 567 -7.96 -7.92 -6.76
CA ASP A 567 -7.35 -9.22 -7.00
C ASP A 567 -7.96 -10.24 -6.04
N ASN A 568 -8.47 -11.34 -6.57
CA ASN A 568 -9.55 -12.16 -5.98
C ASN A 568 -9.48 -12.37 -4.45
N TRP A 569 -10.11 -11.47 -3.72
CA TRP A 569 -10.49 -11.67 -2.32
C TRP A 569 -11.46 -12.87 -2.16
N SER A 570 -12.22 -13.11 -3.23
CA SER A 570 -13.06 -14.30 -3.47
C SER A 570 -12.27 -15.59 -3.78
N SER A 571 -10.93 -15.59 -3.85
CA SER A 571 -10.15 -16.83 -4.11
C SER A 571 -10.09 -17.80 -2.94
N SER A 572 -10.60 -17.40 -1.76
CA SER A 572 -10.93 -18.33 -0.66
C SER A 572 -12.30 -19.02 -0.83
N THR A 573 -13.12 -18.58 -1.79
CA THR A 573 -14.57 -18.90 -1.89
C THR A 573 -14.87 -20.01 -2.92
N THR A 574 -13.92 -20.36 -3.80
CA THR A 574 -14.16 -21.32 -4.89
C THR A 574 -13.94 -22.77 -4.45
N ARG A 575 -14.98 -23.34 -3.82
CA ARG A 575 -15.33 -24.78 -3.77
C ARG A 575 -14.27 -25.76 -4.29
N HIS A 576 -13.54 -26.40 -3.36
CA HIS A 576 -13.16 -27.80 -3.57
C HIS A 576 -14.43 -28.67 -3.57
N ARG A 577 -14.96 -28.95 -4.76
CA ARG A 577 -15.71 -30.18 -5.01
C ARG A 577 -14.75 -31.15 -5.69
N MET A 578 -14.49 -32.25 -5.00
CA MET A 578 -14.14 -33.54 -5.58
C MET A 578 -15.14 -34.56 -5.00
N PRO A 579 -15.43 -35.68 -5.67
CA PRO A 579 -15.01 -36.02 -7.04
C PRO A 579 -15.75 -35.20 -8.12
#